data_AF-A0A963F6D5-F1
#
_entry.id   AF-A0A963F6D5-F1
#
_cell.length_a   1.000
_cell.length_b   1.000
_cell.length_c   1.000
_cell.angle_alpha   90.00
_cell.angle_beta   90.00
_cell.angle_gamma   90.00
#
_symmetry.space_group_name_H-M   'P 1'
#
loop_
_entity.id
_entity.type
_entity.pdbx_description
1 polymer ?
#
loop_
_entity_poly.entity_id
_entity_poly.type
_entity_poly.pdbx_seq_one_letter_code
_entity_poly.pdbx_strand_id
1 'polypeptide(L)'
;MQSAKDIFSYRRYWAESFGTAPVLPMSRKEMDRLGWESCDIIIVSGDAYVDHPSFGMALIGRLLESQGFRVGVIAQPDWHSAEPFRQLGRPNLFFGITAGNMDSMVNRYTAERRIRSNDAYTPGEQGGRRPDRSVIVYAQRVREAFSGVPVVIG
;
A
#
# COMPACT_ATOMS: atom_id res chain seq x y z
N MET A 1 17.16 -6.44 -27.99
CA MET A 1 16.39 -5.97 -26.82
C MET A 1 17.29 -5.05 -26.02
N GLN A 2 16.85 -3.85 -25.66
CA GLN A 2 17.59 -3.03 -24.69
C GLN A 2 17.52 -3.73 -23.33
N SER A 3 18.68 -3.99 -22.72
CA SER A 3 18.74 -4.45 -21.34
C SER A 3 18.25 -3.32 -20.44
N ALA A 4 17.34 -3.62 -19.51
CA ALA A 4 16.97 -2.66 -18.49
C ALA A 4 18.22 -2.28 -17.68
N LYS A 5 18.31 -1.00 -17.30
CA LYS A 5 19.38 -0.52 -16.41
C LYS A 5 19.17 -1.14 -15.02
N ASP A 6 20.26 -1.44 -14.33
CA ASP A 6 20.20 -1.90 -12.94
C ASP A 6 19.47 -0.87 -12.06
N ILE A 7 18.54 -1.32 -11.21
CA ILE A 7 17.69 -0.42 -10.41
C ILE A 7 18.48 0.39 -9.38
N PHE A 8 19.63 -0.11 -8.92
CA PHE A 8 20.50 0.58 -7.96
C PHE A 8 21.50 1.53 -8.63
N SER A 9 21.55 1.55 -9.97
CA SER A 9 22.39 2.49 -10.74
C SER A 9 21.73 3.86 -10.94
N TYR A 10 20.48 4.03 -10.54
CA TYR A 10 19.80 5.33 -10.59
C TYR A 10 20.26 6.20 -9.42
N ARG A 11 20.31 7.52 -9.65
CA ARG A 11 20.50 8.46 -8.55
C ARG A 11 19.28 8.36 -7.65
N ARG A 12 19.50 8.21 -6.35
CA ARG A 12 18.44 8.22 -5.36
C ARG A 12 17.62 9.50 -5.42
N TYR A 13 16.35 9.39 -5.08
CA TYR A 13 15.44 10.50 -5.03
C TYR A 13 15.84 11.48 -3.91
N TRP A 14 15.55 12.77 -4.10
CA TRP A 14 16.04 13.85 -3.24
C TRP A 14 15.62 13.72 -1.75
N ALA A 15 14.50 13.04 -1.50
CA ALA A 15 13.96 12.85 -0.17
C ALA A 15 14.77 11.84 0.68
N GLU A 16 15.85 11.25 0.14
CA GLU A 16 16.83 10.48 0.91
C GLU A 16 17.44 11.29 2.08
N SER A 17 17.42 12.63 1.98
CA SER A 17 17.87 13.54 3.03
C SER A 17 17.08 13.42 4.34
N PHE A 18 15.85 12.89 4.30
CA PHE A 18 15.05 12.62 5.50
C PHE A 18 15.42 11.30 6.20
N GLY A 19 16.31 10.48 5.61
CA GLY A 19 16.64 9.15 6.10
C GLY A 19 15.51 8.13 5.92
N THR A 20 15.65 6.97 6.56
CA THR A 20 14.66 5.88 6.51
C THR A 20 13.77 5.88 7.76
N ALA A 21 12.49 5.58 7.59
CA ALA A 21 11.56 5.43 8.69
C ALA A 21 11.82 4.11 9.45
N PRO A 22 11.74 4.08 10.80
CA PRO A 22 11.81 2.83 11.55
C PRO A 22 10.74 1.83 11.11
N VAL A 23 9.54 2.33 10.81
CA VAL A 23 8.39 1.61 10.22
C VAL A 23 7.71 2.59 9.26
N LEU A 24 7.19 2.12 8.13
CA LEU A 24 6.51 3.01 7.18
C LEU A 24 5.25 3.61 7.83
N PRO A 25 5.02 4.93 7.73
CA PRO A 25 3.90 5.58 8.40
C PRO A 25 2.56 5.15 7.81
N MET A 26 1.59 4.91 8.70
CA MET A 26 0.20 4.64 8.36
C MET A 26 -0.74 5.79 8.74
N SER A 27 -0.23 6.81 9.44
CA SER A 27 -0.99 7.97 9.90
C SER A 27 -0.23 9.27 9.74
N ARG A 28 -0.96 10.40 9.70
CA ARG A 28 -0.34 11.74 9.74
C ARG A 28 0.56 11.95 10.95
N LYS A 29 0.14 11.46 12.12
CA LYS A 29 0.93 11.56 13.36
C LYS A 29 2.29 10.86 13.24
N GLU A 30 2.36 9.74 12.52
CA GLU A 30 3.64 9.06 12.26
C GLU A 30 4.48 9.82 11.23
N MET A 31 3.86 10.40 10.20
CA MET A 31 4.55 11.29 9.27
C MET A 31 5.13 12.52 9.98
N ASP A 32 4.40 13.14 10.89
CA ASP A 32 4.85 14.30 11.67
C ASP A 32 6.10 13.95 12.51
N ARG A 33 6.15 12.75 13.10
CA ARG A 33 7.33 12.25 13.83
C ARG A 33 8.54 12.04 12.93
N LEU A 34 8.33 11.74 11.65
CA LEU A 34 9.36 11.60 10.63
C LEU A 34 9.73 12.96 9.99
N GLY A 35 9.02 14.04 10.33
CA GLY A 35 9.18 15.35 9.69
C GLY A 35 8.68 15.38 8.25
N TRP A 36 7.76 14.49 7.87
CA TRP A 36 7.23 14.38 6.51
C TRP A 36 5.90 15.12 6.37
N GLU A 37 5.84 16.12 5.50
CA GLU A 37 4.58 16.81 5.17
C GLU A 37 3.70 15.99 4.20
N SER A 38 4.33 15.22 3.32
CA SER A 38 3.67 14.37 2.32
C SER A 38 4.48 13.10 2.03
N CYS A 39 3.78 12.05 1.59
CA CYS A 39 4.43 10.88 1.01
C CYS A 39 4.68 11.11 -0.48
N ASP A 40 5.76 10.56 -1.02
CA ASP A 40 5.96 10.51 -2.47
C ASP A 40 5.12 9.40 -3.09
N ILE A 41 5.02 8.27 -2.38
CA ILE A 41 4.27 7.09 -2.79
C ILE A 41 3.42 6.62 -1.61
N ILE A 42 2.15 6.29 -1.87
CA ILE A 42 1.28 5.65 -0.87
C ILE A 42 0.86 4.28 -1.38
N ILE A 43 1.14 3.24 -0.59
CA ILE A 43 0.76 1.87 -0.88
C ILE A 43 -0.56 1.54 -0.16
N VAL A 44 -1.57 1.13 -0.91
CA VAL A 44 -2.85 0.65 -0.39
C VAL A 44 -2.90 -0.87 -0.48
N SER A 45 -3.08 -1.53 0.66
CA SER A 45 -3.02 -2.99 0.78
C SER A 45 -4.33 -3.60 1.27
N GLY A 46 -4.69 -4.76 0.73
CA GLY A 46 -5.78 -5.59 1.24
C GLY A 46 -5.44 -6.43 2.47
N ASP A 47 -4.17 -6.52 2.83
CA ASP A 47 -3.69 -7.14 4.08
C ASP A 47 -3.44 -6.08 5.15
N ALA A 48 -3.34 -6.54 6.41
CA ALA A 48 -2.67 -5.80 7.46
C ALA A 48 -1.24 -5.42 7.05
N TYR A 49 -0.76 -4.29 7.57
CA TYR A 49 0.65 -3.95 7.43
C TYR A 49 1.46 -4.64 8.52
N VAL A 50 2.36 -5.52 8.08
CA VAL A 50 3.42 -6.11 8.89
C VAL A 50 4.71 -5.83 8.15
N ASP A 51 5.64 -5.13 8.80
CA ASP A 51 6.90 -4.74 8.19
C ASP A 51 7.90 -5.90 8.19
N HIS A 52 7.63 -6.90 7.35
CA HIS A 52 8.37 -8.15 7.29
C HIS A 52 8.53 -8.62 5.84
N PRO A 53 9.68 -9.23 5.44
CA PRO A 53 9.93 -9.64 4.05
C PRO A 53 8.95 -10.68 3.49
N SER A 54 8.17 -11.37 4.33
CA SER A 54 7.10 -12.26 3.86
C SER A 54 5.85 -11.52 3.37
N PHE A 55 5.81 -10.20 3.53
CA PHE A 55 4.73 -9.31 3.11
C PHE A 55 5.19 -8.51 1.90
N GLY A 56 4.66 -8.82 0.72
CA GLY A 56 5.15 -8.26 -0.55
C GLY A 56 5.10 -6.73 -0.60
N MET A 57 4.02 -6.14 -0.06
CA MET A 57 3.88 -4.68 0.02
C MET A 57 4.91 -4.02 0.94
N ALA A 58 5.33 -4.69 2.02
CA ALA A 58 6.39 -4.20 2.89
C ALA A 58 7.73 -4.22 2.16
N LEU A 59 8.04 -5.31 1.44
CA LEU A 59 9.25 -5.42 0.63
C LEU A 59 9.31 -4.33 -0.45
N ILE A 60 8.22 -4.11 -1.19
CA ILE A 60 8.13 -3.04 -2.19
C ILE A 60 8.28 -1.66 -1.54
N GLY A 61 7.63 -1.42 -0.40
CA GLY A 61 7.74 -0.16 0.33
C GLY A 61 9.18 0.14 0.76
N ARG A 62 9.88 -0.86 1.32
CA ARG A 62 11.29 -0.74 1.73
C ARG A 62 12.24 -0.60 0.54
N LEU A 63 11.96 -1.28 -0.58
CA LEU A 63 12.72 -1.10 -1.81
C LEU A 63 12.60 0.34 -2.31
N LEU A 64 11.39 0.89 -2.38
CA LEU A 64 11.16 2.28 -2.79
C LEU A 64 11.82 3.27 -1.82
N GLU A 65 11.70 3.05 -0.51
CA GLU A 65 12.39 3.87 0.49
C GLU A 65 13.93 3.83 0.33
N SER A 66 14.50 2.67 0.01
CA SER A 66 15.94 2.54 -0.28
C SER A 66 16.40 3.33 -1.52
N GLN A 67 15.47 3.65 -2.42
CA GLN A 67 15.68 4.52 -3.56
C GLN A 67 15.48 6.02 -3.22
N GLY A 68 15.22 6.35 -1.95
CA GLY A 68 15.11 7.72 -1.44
C GLY A 68 13.69 8.30 -1.45
N PHE A 69 12.65 7.49 -1.66
CA PHE A 69 11.26 7.95 -1.64
C PHE A 69 10.67 7.91 -0.22
N ARG A 70 9.81 8.87 0.11
CA ARG A 70 8.95 8.80 1.31
C ARG A 70 7.74 7.94 1.01
N VAL A 71 7.62 6.79 1.67
CA VAL A 71 6.58 5.81 1.40
C VAL A 71 5.65 5.67 2.60
N GLY A 72 4.34 5.80 2.38
CA GLY A 72 3.32 5.55 3.38
C GLY A 72 2.45 4.35 3.03
N VAL A 73 1.77 3.76 4.02
CA VAL A 73 0.92 2.57 3.85
C VAL A 73 -0.50 2.82 4.36
N ILE A 74 -1.51 2.46 3.57
CA ILE A 74 -2.91 2.37 3.97
C ILE A 74 -3.31 0.90 3.94
N ALA A 75 -3.38 0.26 5.11
CA ALA A 75 -3.70 -1.16 5.23
C ALA A 75 -5.18 -1.38 5.54
N GLN A 76 -5.82 -2.24 4.77
CA GLN A 76 -7.24 -2.61 4.91
C GLN A 76 -8.19 -1.42 5.13
N PRO A 77 -8.13 -0.37 4.28
CA PRO A 77 -9.04 0.74 4.41
C PRO A 77 -10.49 0.27 4.23
N ASP A 78 -11.41 0.85 5.00
CA ASP A 78 -12.83 0.66 4.75
C ASP A 78 -13.18 1.25 3.37
N TRP A 79 -13.67 0.39 2.48
CA TRP A 79 -13.97 0.72 1.08
C TRP A 79 -15.41 1.17 0.87
N HIS A 80 -16.23 1.27 1.92
CA HIS A 80 -17.58 1.80 1.80
C HIS A 80 -17.58 3.32 1.53
N SER A 81 -16.45 4.01 1.74
CA SER A 81 -16.25 5.41 1.36
C SER A 81 -14.83 5.67 0.86
N ALA A 82 -14.60 6.84 0.24
CA ALA A 82 -13.25 7.27 -0.14
C ALA A 82 -12.45 7.90 1.02
N GLU A 83 -13.07 8.13 2.18
CA GLU A 83 -12.45 8.89 3.27
C GLU A 83 -11.22 8.21 3.89
N PRO A 84 -11.21 6.89 4.15
CA PRO A 84 -10.02 6.21 4.67
C PRO A 84 -8.81 6.31 3.73
N PHE A 85 -9.03 6.50 2.43
CA PHE A 85 -7.98 6.65 1.42
C PHE A 85 -7.34 8.04 1.45
N ARG A 86 -7.93 9.01 2.18
CA ARG A 86 -7.38 10.36 2.38
C ARG A 86 -6.48 10.48 3.60
N GLN A 87 -6.35 9.44 4.44
CA GLN A 87 -5.70 9.54 5.74
C GLN A 87 -4.23 10.00 5.69
N LEU A 88 -3.50 9.71 4.61
CA LEU A 88 -2.11 10.14 4.38
C LEU A 88 -2.00 11.33 3.42
N GLY A 89 -3.12 11.85 2.93
CA GLY A 89 -3.18 12.92 1.93
C GLY A 89 -2.80 12.49 0.52
N ARG A 90 -2.55 13.50 -0.32
CA ARG A 90 -2.17 13.32 -1.72
C ARG A 90 -0.67 12.96 -1.81
N PRO A 91 -0.30 11.87 -2.52
CA PRO A 91 1.10 11.55 -2.76
C PRO A 91 1.68 12.43 -3.86
N ASN A 92 3.00 12.66 -3.84
CA ASN A 92 3.65 13.50 -4.84
C ASN A 92 3.82 12.79 -6.19
N LEU A 93 3.88 11.44 -6.21
CA LEU A 93 4.09 10.65 -7.42
C LEU A 93 2.88 9.79 -7.77
N PHE A 94 2.55 8.79 -6.96
CA PHE A 94 1.47 7.84 -7.28
C PHE A 94 0.94 7.08 -6.07
N PHE A 95 -0.22 6.42 -6.27
CA PHE A 95 -0.71 5.36 -5.39
C PHE A 95 -0.37 3.98 -5.94
N GLY A 96 0.27 3.14 -5.13
CA GLY A 96 0.45 1.72 -5.42
C GLY A 96 -0.67 0.91 -4.77
N ILE A 97 -1.32 0.00 -5.49
CA ILE A 97 -2.49 -0.75 -4.99
C ILE A 97 -2.29 -2.24 -5.18
N THR A 98 -2.48 -2.99 -4.11
CA THR A 98 -2.34 -4.45 -4.09
C THR A 98 -3.47 -5.13 -3.33
N ALA A 99 -3.80 -6.37 -3.72
CA ALA A 99 -4.75 -7.19 -2.96
C ALA A 99 -4.18 -7.69 -1.63
N GLY A 100 -2.85 -7.63 -1.47
CA GLY A 100 -2.10 -8.28 -0.41
C GLY A 100 -1.31 -9.49 -0.93
N ASN A 101 -0.84 -10.32 -0.01
CA ASN A 101 -0.11 -11.55 -0.27
C ASN A 101 -0.97 -12.63 -0.95
N MET A 102 -2.29 -12.57 -0.78
CA MET A 102 -3.23 -13.47 -1.43
C MET A 102 -4.35 -12.69 -2.11
N ASP A 103 -4.82 -13.19 -3.26
CA ASP A 103 -5.96 -12.60 -3.94
C ASP A 103 -7.20 -12.57 -3.01
N SER A 104 -7.91 -11.44 -3.04
CA SER A 104 -9.07 -11.19 -2.19
C SER A 104 -10.20 -12.22 -2.34
N MET A 105 -10.45 -12.73 -3.54
CA MET A 105 -11.46 -13.77 -3.77
C MET A 105 -10.96 -15.10 -3.24
N VAL A 106 -9.69 -15.44 -3.54
CA VAL A 106 -9.08 -16.68 -3.04
C VAL A 106 -9.01 -16.70 -1.52
N ASN A 107 -8.85 -15.55 -0.86
CA ASN A 107 -8.91 -15.46 0.60
C ASN A 107 -10.32 -15.71 1.12
N ARG A 108 -11.31 -15.02 0.54
CA ARG A 108 -12.69 -15.06 1.01
C ARG A 108 -13.44 -16.34 0.67
N TYR A 109 -13.11 -17.01 -0.44
CA TYR A 109 -13.88 -18.14 -0.96
C TYR A 109 -13.05 -19.42 -1.12
N THR A 110 -13.64 -20.57 -0.77
CA THR A 110 -13.11 -21.90 -1.12
C THR A 110 -13.24 -22.17 -2.62
N ALA A 111 -12.64 -23.26 -3.11
CA ALA A 111 -12.79 -23.68 -4.50
C ALA A 111 -14.26 -23.92 -4.90
N GLU A 112 -15.08 -24.38 -3.94
CA GLU A 112 -16.52 -24.58 -4.07
C GLU A 112 -17.34 -23.29 -3.83
N ARG A 113 -16.67 -22.12 -3.75
CA ARG A 113 -17.26 -20.80 -3.50
C ARG A 113 -17.93 -20.63 -2.14
N ARG A 114 -17.55 -21.44 -1.13
CA ARG A 114 -18.01 -21.22 0.24
C ARG A 114 -17.22 -20.09 0.88
N ILE A 115 -17.88 -19.23 1.66
CA ILE A 115 -17.24 -18.13 2.37
C ILE A 115 -16.39 -18.69 3.52
N ARG A 116 -15.12 -18.30 3.59
CA ARG A 116 -14.26 -18.57 4.76
C ARG A 116 -14.62 -17.63 5.91
N SER A 117 -14.64 -18.18 7.12
CA SER A 117 -14.90 -17.41 8.34
C SER A 117 -13.70 -16.57 8.78
N ASN A 118 -12.49 -16.98 8.40
CA ASN A 118 -11.24 -16.35 8.81
C ASN A 118 -10.42 -15.81 7.62
N ASP A 119 -9.61 -14.78 7.91
CA ASP A 119 -8.63 -14.20 6.99
C ASP A 119 -7.28 -14.07 7.69
N ALA A 120 -6.33 -14.94 7.33
CA ALA A 120 -5.01 -15.03 7.96
C ALA A 120 -4.16 -13.76 7.87
N TYR A 121 -4.48 -12.82 6.97
CA TYR A 121 -3.75 -11.57 6.81
C TYR A 121 -4.51 -10.36 7.38
N THR A 122 -5.55 -10.60 8.15
CA THR A 122 -6.34 -9.59 8.85
C THR A 122 -6.08 -9.65 10.36
N PRO A 123 -6.00 -8.52 11.08
CA PRO A 123 -5.82 -8.55 12.53
C PRO A 123 -6.94 -9.31 13.24
N GLY A 124 -6.57 -10.29 14.06
CA GLY A 124 -7.51 -11.17 14.75
C GLY A 124 -8.23 -12.16 13.83
N GLU A 125 -7.67 -12.42 12.65
CA GLU A 125 -8.20 -13.34 11.63
C GLU A 125 -9.63 -13.03 11.15
N GLN A 126 -10.09 -11.78 11.29
CA GLN A 126 -11.46 -11.40 11.00
C GLN A 126 -11.77 -11.50 9.49
N GLY A 127 -12.77 -12.30 9.13
CA GLY A 127 -13.28 -12.33 7.76
C GLY A 127 -13.93 -11.01 7.33
N GLY A 128 -13.89 -10.71 6.03
CA GLY A 128 -14.66 -9.60 5.44
C GLY A 128 -14.08 -8.20 5.71
N ARG A 129 -12.79 -8.08 6.02
CA ARG A 129 -12.08 -6.80 6.21
C ARG A 129 -11.51 -6.18 4.93
N ARG A 130 -11.75 -6.82 3.78
CA ARG A 130 -11.40 -6.33 2.44
C ARG A 130 -12.53 -6.66 1.44
N PRO A 131 -12.68 -5.90 0.35
CA PRO A 131 -13.66 -6.22 -0.68
C PRO A 131 -13.19 -7.36 -1.59
N ASP A 132 -14.16 -7.97 -2.26
CA ASP A 132 -13.93 -8.81 -3.42
C ASP A 132 -13.26 -8.00 -4.53
N ARG A 133 -12.23 -8.57 -5.18
CA ARG A 133 -11.41 -7.90 -6.20
C ARG A 133 -10.84 -6.57 -5.67
N SER A 134 -10.22 -6.63 -4.50
CA SER A 134 -9.79 -5.45 -3.73
C SER A 134 -8.97 -4.43 -4.52
N VAL A 135 -8.09 -4.87 -5.41
CA VAL A 135 -7.32 -3.96 -6.29
C VAL A 135 -8.24 -3.03 -7.09
N ILE A 136 -9.32 -3.55 -7.68
CA ILE A 136 -10.24 -2.76 -8.49
C ILE A 136 -10.99 -1.76 -7.61
N VAL A 137 -11.52 -2.23 -6.48
CA VAL A 137 -12.30 -1.39 -5.55
C VAL A 137 -11.44 -0.29 -4.96
N TYR A 138 -10.24 -0.61 -4.49
CA TYR A 138 -9.32 0.37 -3.92
C TYR A 138 -8.84 1.37 -4.99
N ALA A 139 -8.60 0.91 -6.23
CA ALA A 139 -8.24 1.81 -7.32
C ALA A 139 -9.37 2.78 -7.67
N GLN A 140 -10.63 2.36 -7.56
CA GLN A 140 -11.76 3.27 -7.69
C GLN A 140 -11.79 4.30 -6.55
N ARG A 141 -11.63 3.85 -5.29
CA ARG A 141 -11.65 4.72 -4.12
C ARG A 141 -10.52 5.74 -4.08
N VAL A 142 -9.32 5.35 -4.49
CA VAL A 142 -8.19 6.27 -4.63
C VAL A 142 -8.49 7.35 -5.68
N ARG A 143 -9.10 7.00 -6.82
CA ARG A 143 -9.47 7.98 -7.85
C ARG A 143 -10.55 8.94 -7.39
N GLU A 144 -11.49 8.46 -6.56
CA GLU A 144 -12.50 9.29 -5.90
C GLU A 144 -11.87 10.21 -4.83
N ALA A 145 -10.89 9.70 -4.07
CA ALA A 145 -10.18 10.46 -3.04
C ALA A 145 -9.30 11.56 -3.64
N PHE A 146 -8.54 11.24 -4.69
CA PHE A 146 -7.57 12.13 -5.32
C PHE A 146 -7.55 11.95 -6.85
N SER A 147 -8.46 12.65 -7.53
CA SER A 147 -8.49 12.68 -8.99
C SER A 147 -7.15 13.16 -9.59
N GLY A 148 -6.78 12.56 -10.72
CA GLY A 148 -5.57 12.88 -11.47
C GLY A 148 -4.25 12.36 -10.88
N VAL A 149 -4.26 11.66 -9.74
CA VAL A 149 -3.05 10.98 -9.25
C VAL A 149 -2.87 9.66 -10.02
N PRO A 150 -1.67 9.36 -10.55
CA PRO A 150 -1.37 8.06 -11.15
C PRO A 150 -1.63 6.91 -10.18
N VAL A 151 -2.14 5.80 -10.71
CA VAL A 151 -2.40 4.57 -9.96
C VAL A 151 -1.63 3.42 -10.61
N VAL A 152 -0.77 2.78 -9.83
CA VAL A 152 -0.03 1.57 -10.19
C VAL A 152 -0.64 0.39 -9.45
N ILE A 153 -0.92 -0.70 -10.15
CA ILE A 153 -1.56 -1.89 -9.58
C ILE A 153 -0.62 -3.10 -9.71
N GLY A 154 -0.62 -3.98 -8.71
CA GLY A 154 0.22 -5.18 -8.68
C GLY A 154 -0.06 -6.09 -7.50
#